data_AF-A0A5C5QBI3-F1
#
_entry.id   AF-A0A5C5QBI3-F1
#
_cell.length_a   1.000
_cell.length_b   1.000
_cell.length_c   1.000
_cell.angle_alpha   90.00
_cell.angle_beta   90.00
_cell.angle_gamma   90.00
#
_symmetry.space_group_name_H-M   'P 1'
#
loop_
_entity.id
_entity.type
_entity.pdbx_description
1 polymer ?
#
loop_
_entity_poly.entity_id
_entity_poly.type
_entity_poly.pdbx_seq_one_letter_code
_entity_poly.pdbx_strand_id
1 'polypeptide(L)'
;MTPLSKSLEELLNDIYQDDTVSFGEYKALRDDADRRMNAVIQEFGQHNNVTAFQKAMDVAMQLLQTSVIDAKKARLTDTGEAIVKDAVTAQVEYLRAGSQLALRLL
;
A
#
# COMPACT_ATOMS: atom_id res chain seq x y z
N MET A 1 -28.77 -1.36 2.98
CA MET A 1 -28.10 -0.05 2.99
C MET A 1 -26.71 -0.25 2.42
N THR A 2 -26.48 0.17 1.18
CA THR A 2 -25.14 0.28 0.61
C THR A 2 -24.42 1.39 1.38
N PRO A 3 -23.28 1.13 2.05
CA PRO A 3 -22.54 2.22 2.66
C PRO A 3 -22.13 3.18 1.55
N LEU A 4 -22.39 4.47 1.75
CA LEU A 4 -21.78 5.53 0.95
C LEU A 4 -20.27 5.23 0.93
N SER A 5 -19.74 4.94 -0.26
CA SER A 5 -18.31 4.69 -0.43
C SER A 5 -17.56 5.92 0.06
N LYS A 6 -17.00 5.87 1.27
CA LYS A 6 -16.13 6.91 1.81
C LYS A 6 -15.08 7.28 0.77
N SER A 7 -14.69 8.56 0.73
CA SER A 7 -13.56 8.94 -0.10
C SER A 7 -12.31 8.20 0.39
N LEU A 8 -11.33 7.98 -0.49
CA LEU A 8 -10.06 7.35 -0.07
C LEU A 8 -9.39 8.20 1.02
N GLU A 9 -9.53 9.52 0.94
CA GLU A 9 -9.02 10.47 1.93
C GLU A 9 -9.66 10.28 3.31
N GLU A 10 -10.99 10.17 3.38
CA GLU A 10 -11.71 9.89 4.64
C GLU A 10 -11.27 8.56 5.25
N LEU A 11 -11.14 7.51 4.42
CA LEU A 11 -10.66 6.21 4.89
C LEU A 11 -9.25 6.28 5.46
N LEU A 12 -8.33 6.99 4.79
CA LEU A 12 -6.96 7.13 5.27
C LEU A 12 -6.88 7.97 6.55
N ASN A 13 -7.69 9.03 6.65
CA ASN A 13 -7.76 9.84 7.87
C ASN A 13 -8.25 9.03 9.07
N ASP A 14 -9.25 8.16 8.88
CA ASP A 14 -9.72 7.26 9.92
C ASP A 14 -8.64 6.25 10.34
N ILE A 15 -7.95 5.64 9.37
CA ILE A 15 -6.92 4.62 9.62
C ILE A 15 -5.72 5.18 10.36
N TYR A 16 -5.27 6.40 10.02
CA TYR A 16 -4.08 6.99 10.63
C TYR A 16 -4.38 7.86 11.85
N GLN A 17 -5.63 7.88 12.34
CA GLN A 17 -6.04 8.79 13.40
C GLN A 17 -5.30 8.57 14.72
N ASP A 18 -4.85 7.35 15.01
CA ASP A 18 -4.17 6.99 16.26
C ASP A 18 -2.65 6.75 16.09
N ASP A 19 -2.09 7.20 14.95
CA ASP A 19 -0.69 6.98 14.55
C ASP A 19 -0.25 5.51 14.45
N THR A 20 -1.21 4.56 14.55
CA THR A 20 -0.97 3.14 14.37
C THR A 20 -1.91 2.58 13.31
N VAL A 21 -1.59 1.41 12.77
CA VAL A 21 -2.45 0.73 11.79
C VAL A 21 -2.67 -0.68 12.27
N SER A 22 -3.92 -1.02 12.60
CA SER A 22 -4.32 -2.37 12.91
C SER A 22 -4.42 -3.23 11.66
N PHE A 23 -4.37 -4.55 11.84
CA PHE A 23 -4.59 -5.48 10.73
C PHE A 23 -5.99 -5.32 10.10
N GLY A 24 -7.00 -4.97 10.90
CA GLY A 24 -8.37 -4.77 10.43
C GLY A 24 -8.46 -3.56 9.49
N GLU A 25 -7.85 -2.45 9.88
CA GLU A 25 -7.76 -1.22 9.09
C GLU A 25 -6.96 -1.43 7.80
N TYR A 26 -5.81 -2.09 7.89
CA TYR A 26 -5.01 -2.45 6.72
C TYR A 26 -5.80 -3.32 5.74
N LYS A 27 -6.51 -4.34 6.24
CA LYS A 27 -7.33 -5.21 5.39
C LYS A 27 -8.45 -4.42 4.72
N ALA A 28 -9.13 -3.54 5.45
CA ALA A 28 -10.18 -2.69 4.89
C ALA A 28 -9.65 -1.78 3.76
N LEU A 29 -8.46 -1.19 3.94
CA LEU A 29 -7.80 -0.40 2.90
C LEU A 29 -7.46 -1.23 1.65
N ARG A 30 -6.89 -2.41 1.83
CA ARG A 30 -6.55 -3.31 0.72
C ARG A 30 -7.80 -3.71 -0.06
N ASP A 31 -8.84 -4.15 0.65
CA ASP A 31 -10.09 -4.60 0.03
C ASP A 31 -10.80 -3.42 -0.71
N ASP A 32 -10.72 -2.19 -0.18
CA ASP A 32 -11.21 -0.98 -0.87
C ASP A 32 -10.36 -0.61 -2.10
N ALA A 33 -9.03 -0.72 -2.02
CA ALA A 33 -8.13 -0.49 -3.14
C ALA A 33 -8.39 -1.47 -4.29
N ASP A 34 -8.57 -2.76 -3.98
CA ASP A 34 -8.93 -3.80 -4.96
C ASP A 34 -10.28 -3.51 -5.61
N ARG A 35 -11.29 -3.11 -4.81
CA ARG A 35 -12.61 -2.73 -5.33
C ARG A 35 -12.50 -1.57 -6.33
N ARG A 36 -11.72 -0.53 -6.01
CA ARG A 36 -11.51 0.63 -6.91
C ARG A 36 -10.77 0.21 -8.18
N MET A 37 -9.73 -0.60 -8.06
CA MET A 37 -8.96 -1.08 -9.22
C MET A 37 -9.80 -1.99 -10.13
N ASN A 38 -10.65 -2.84 -9.55
CA ASN A 38 -11.58 -3.67 -10.31
C ASN A 38 -12.54 -2.83 -11.17
N ALA A 39 -13.01 -1.69 -10.67
CA ALA A 39 -13.84 -0.77 -11.46
C ALA A 39 -13.07 -0.23 -12.69
N VAL A 40 -11.79 0.13 -12.52
CA VAL A 40 -10.93 0.53 -13.65
C VAL A 40 -10.71 -0.63 -14.63
N ILE A 41 -10.49 -1.84 -14.13
CA ILE A 41 -10.27 -3.03 -14.97
C ILE A 41 -11.51 -3.37 -15.81
N GLN A 42 -12.73 -3.12 -15.32
CA GLN A 42 -13.94 -3.29 -16.14
C GLN A 42 -13.94 -2.39 -17.37
N GLU A 43 -13.36 -1.19 -17.29
CA GLU A 43 -13.29 -0.23 -18.39
C GLU A 43 -12.09 -0.51 -19.33
N PHE A 44 -10.92 -0.83 -18.79
CA PHE A 44 -9.67 -1.00 -19.56
C PHE A 44 -9.40 -2.43 -20.03
N GLY A 45 -10.22 -3.39 -19.58
CA GLY A 45 -10.01 -4.82 -19.84
C GLY A 45 -8.84 -5.42 -19.05
N GLN A 46 -8.49 -6.66 -19.38
CA GLN A 46 -7.44 -7.43 -18.72
C GLN A 46 -6.13 -7.47 -19.53
N HIS A 47 -5.06 -7.99 -18.93
CA HIS A 47 -3.75 -8.20 -19.58
C HIS A 47 -3.07 -6.91 -20.05
N ASN A 48 -3.20 -5.84 -19.27
CA ASN A 48 -2.62 -4.53 -19.52
C ASN A 48 -1.81 -4.03 -18.30
N ASN A 49 -1.23 -2.84 -18.44
CA ASN A 49 -0.44 -2.21 -17.39
C ASN A 49 -1.22 -1.96 -16.09
N VAL A 50 -2.54 -1.75 -16.15
CA VAL A 50 -3.38 -1.57 -14.94
C VAL A 50 -3.44 -2.87 -14.13
N THR A 51 -3.76 -3.99 -14.80
CA THR A 51 -3.77 -5.31 -14.14
C THR A 51 -2.38 -5.78 -13.69
N ALA A 52 -1.33 -5.41 -14.44
CA ALA A 52 0.05 -5.71 -14.05
C ALA A 52 0.48 -4.88 -12.84
N PHE A 53 0.09 -3.61 -12.78
CA PHE A 53 0.37 -2.72 -11.65
C PHE A 53 -0.30 -3.21 -10.37
N GLN A 54 -1.58 -3.60 -10.41
CA GLN A 54 -2.27 -4.17 -9.25
C GLN A 54 -1.53 -5.39 -8.67
N LYS A 55 -1.16 -6.35 -9.54
CA LYS A 55 -0.40 -7.54 -9.12
C LYS A 55 0.99 -7.19 -8.59
N ALA A 56 1.66 -6.20 -9.17
CA ALA A 56 2.96 -5.75 -8.69
C ALA A 56 2.86 -5.16 -7.28
N MET A 57 1.76 -4.47 -6.96
CA MET A 57 1.51 -3.95 -5.61
C MET A 57 1.33 -5.07 -4.58
N ASP A 58 0.60 -6.13 -4.93
CA ASP A 58 0.45 -7.31 -4.05
C ASP A 58 1.81 -7.97 -3.77
N VAL A 59 2.61 -8.17 -4.82
CA VAL A 59 3.96 -8.73 -4.70
C VAL A 59 4.87 -7.82 -3.87
N ALA A 60 4.84 -6.51 -4.11
CA ALA A 60 5.64 -5.54 -3.37
C ALA A 60 5.29 -5.56 -1.86
N MET A 61 4.00 -5.66 -1.53
CA MET A 61 3.55 -5.76 -0.14
C MET A 61 4.00 -7.06 0.52
N GLN A 62 3.90 -8.20 -0.18
CA GLN A 62 4.42 -9.47 0.31
C GLN A 62 5.93 -9.41 0.57
N LEU A 63 6.68 -8.80 -0.34
CA LEU A 63 8.13 -8.62 -0.21
C LEU A 63 8.46 -7.73 0.99
N LEU A 64 7.77 -6.60 1.16
CA LEU A 64 7.93 -5.71 2.32
C LEU A 64 7.77 -6.49 3.63
N GLN A 65 6.66 -7.23 3.77
CA GLN A 65 6.38 -8.02 4.97
C GLN A 65 7.48 -9.06 5.22
N THR A 66 7.90 -9.77 4.17
CA THR A 66 8.94 -10.80 4.27
C THR A 66 10.29 -10.20 4.66
N SER A 67 10.67 -9.05 4.08
CA SER A 67 11.90 -8.33 4.43
C SER A 67 11.92 -7.91 5.91
N VAL A 68 10.80 -7.42 6.44
CA VAL A 68 10.69 -7.07 7.87
C VAL A 68 10.80 -8.30 8.75
N ILE A 69 10.17 -9.41 8.36
CA ILE A 69 10.26 -10.69 9.09
C ILE A 69 11.71 -11.19 9.10
N ASP A 70 12.41 -11.12 7.98
CA ASP A 70 13.79 -11.60 7.88
C ASP A 70 14.76 -10.69 8.65
N ALA A 71 14.56 -9.37 8.64
CA ALA A 71 15.30 -8.44 9.50
C ALA A 71 15.11 -8.76 10.99
N LYS A 72 13.87 -9.08 11.41
CA LYS A 72 13.58 -9.51 12.78
C LYS A 72 14.26 -10.82 13.13
N LYS A 73 14.30 -11.79 12.21
CA LYS A 73 15.01 -13.08 12.42
C LYS A 73 16.52 -12.91 12.50
N ALA A 74 17.08 -11.91 11.82
CA ALA A 74 18.51 -11.62 11.81
C ALA A 74 19.04 -11.08 13.15
N ARG A 75 18.16 -10.75 14.12
CA ARG A 75 18.51 -10.22 15.45
C ARG A 75 19.49 -9.05 15.36
N LEU A 76 19.13 -8.08 14.52
CA LEU A 76 19.92 -6.87 14.32
C LEU A 76 20.05 -6.09 15.63
N THR A 77 21.07 -5.23 15.72
CA THR A 77 21.13 -4.22 16.77
C THR A 77 20.02 -3.18 16.57
N ASP A 78 19.69 -2.41 17.59
CA ASP A 78 18.71 -1.32 17.50
C ASP A 78 19.03 -0.36 16.33
N THR A 79 20.32 -0.07 16.11
CA THR A 79 20.80 0.71 14.96
C THR A 79 20.53 0.01 13.63
N GLY A 80 20.75 -1.31 13.56
CA GLY A 80 20.45 -2.09 12.36
C GLY A 80 18.95 -2.14 12.05
N GLU A 81 18.09 -2.29 13.06
CA GLU A 81 16.64 -2.21 12.89
C GLU A 81 16.19 -0.83 12.39
N ALA A 82 16.77 0.25 12.93
CA ALA A 82 16.48 1.61 12.50
C ALA A 82 16.84 1.83 11.02
N ILE A 83 18.00 1.33 10.57
CA ILE A 83 18.44 1.40 9.17
C ILE A 83 17.47 0.65 8.25
N VAL A 84 17.02 -0.55 8.64
CA VAL A 84 16.05 -1.31 7.84
C VAL A 84 14.71 -0.57 7.74
N LYS A 85 14.20 -0.03 8.86
CA LYS A 85 12.95 0.74 8.88
C LYS A 85 13.03 1.97 7.99
N ASP A 86 14.14 2.70 8.03
CA ASP A 86 14.38 3.87 7.18
C ASP A 86 14.41 3.50 5.70
N ALA A 87 15.20 2.49 5.33
CA ALA A 87 15.32 2.05 3.94
C ALA A 87 14.01 1.54 3.33
N VAL A 88 13.23 0.75 4.10
CA VAL A 88 11.91 0.27 3.66
C VAL A 88 10.92 1.42 3.53
N THR A 89 10.90 2.34 4.50
CA THR A 89 10.05 3.54 4.43
C THR A 89 10.38 4.39 3.21
N ALA A 90 11.67 4.58 2.90
CA ALA A 90 12.11 5.34 1.73
C ALA A 90 11.59 4.75 0.40
N GLN A 91 11.49 3.43 0.27
CA GLN A 91 10.92 2.78 -0.92
C GLN A 91 9.41 3.06 -1.07
N VAL A 92 8.67 3.05 0.05
CA VAL A 92 7.24 3.38 0.06
C VAL A 92 7.02 4.86 -0.31
N GLU A 93 7.82 5.76 0.25
CA GLU A 93 7.75 7.19 -0.05
C GLU A 93 8.15 7.51 -1.51
N TYR A 94 9.15 6.81 -2.05
CA TYR A 94 9.50 6.89 -3.47
C TYR A 94 8.28 6.60 -4.37
N LEU A 95 7.56 5.50 -4.09
CA LEU A 95 6.38 5.13 -4.86
C LEU A 95 5.24 6.14 -4.66
N ARG A 96 5.02 6.61 -3.43
CA ARG A 96 4.01 7.63 -3.12
C ARG A 96 4.26 8.92 -3.89
N ALA A 97 5.46 9.48 -3.80
CA ALA A 97 5.84 10.70 -4.50
C ALA A 97 5.78 10.52 -6.03
N GLY A 98 6.26 9.38 -6.54
CA GLY A 98 6.16 9.02 -7.95
C GLY A 98 4.71 8.93 -8.45
N SER A 99 3.80 8.38 -7.64
CA SER A 99 2.37 8.31 -7.99
C SER A 99 1.75 9.71 -8.11
N GLN A 100 2.07 10.61 -7.18
CA GLN A 100 1.57 11.99 -7.22
C GLN A 100 2.10 12.74 -8.45
N LEU A 101 3.37 12.54 -8.81
CA LEU A 101 3.96 13.13 -10.00
C LEU A 101 3.28 12.61 -11.28
N ALA A 102 3.09 11.29 -11.40
CA ALA A 102 2.51 10.67 -12.59
C ALA A 102 1.02 11.02 -12.77
N LEU A 103 0.25 11.03 -11.68
CA LEU A 103 -1.20 11.28 -11.72
C LEU A 103 -1.56 12.74 -12.07
N ARG A 104 -0.62 13.69 -11.99
CA ARG A 104 -0.82 15.07 -12.47
C ARG A 104 -1.01 15.18 -13.99
N LEU A 105 -0.74 14.09 -14.73
CA LEU A 105 -0.94 14.03 -16.18
C LEU A 105 -2.39 13.73 -16.57
N LEU A 106 -3.26 13.42 -15.59
CA LEU A 106 -4.70 13.22 -15.74
C LEU A 106 -5.45 14.48 -15.30
#